data_AF-R9K6U3-F1
#
_entry.id   AF-R9K6U3-F1
#
_cell.length_a   1.000
_cell.length_b   1.000
_cell.length_c   1.000
_cell.angle_alpha   90.00
_cell.angle_beta   90.00
_cell.angle_gamma   90.00
#
_symmetry.space_group_name_H-M   'P 1'
#
loop_
_entity.id
_entity.type
_entity.pdbx_description
1 polymer ?
#
loop_
_entity_poly.entity_id
_entity_poly.type
_entity_poly.pdbx_seq_one_letter_code
_entity_poly.pdbx_strand_id
1 'polypeptide(L)'
;MGINGILLSIISNAIRTVAIKKLVDIFIDKNTCTWKFYWMAYVFFWGFTSTIYHLYYFPPFNLLSNILGFILILFPYKIKFSKKALTIFLIYGINTLGDSIVVFSFMKYQFGTPVNPLIEYITSLVMFLAVIVLARIVKKDMDSVLPINYQASLGSVPMISIGIIFYVIKLGTQFRNIILFTATGLLVINILNVYIYQSLVQFYSAYMEQKMKQLSQEIRK
;
A
#
# COMPACT_ATOMS: atom_id res chain seq x y z
N MET A 1 -10.85 -19.80 17.51
CA MET A 1 -10.44 -18.49 18.08
C MET A 1 -11.40 -18.16 19.20
N GLY A 2 -10.92 -17.81 20.40
CA GLY A 2 -11.80 -17.30 21.47
C GLY A 2 -12.20 -15.83 21.25
N ILE A 3 -13.20 -15.33 21.98
CA ILE A 3 -13.75 -13.97 21.87
C ILE A 3 -12.64 -12.90 21.94
N ASN A 4 -11.68 -13.06 22.86
CA ASN A 4 -10.54 -12.15 23.01
C ASN A 4 -9.63 -12.10 21.77
N GLY A 5 -9.49 -13.23 21.04
CA GLY A 5 -8.70 -13.30 19.82
C GLY A 5 -9.37 -12.58 18.64
N ILE A 6 -10.71 -12.68 18.56
CA ILE A 6 -11.49 -11.96 17.53
C ILE A 6 -11.44 -10.45 17.80
N LEU A 7 -11.61 -10.03 19.05
CA LEU A 7 -11.52 -8.62 19.44
C LEU A 7 -10.14 -8.04 19.08
N LEU A 8 -9.07 -8.78 19.33
CA LEU A 8 -7.72 -8.35 19.03
C LEU A 8 -7.47 -8.23 17.52
N SER A 9 -7.99 -9.17 16.71
CA SER A 9 -7.92 -9.11 15.24
C SER A 9 -8.69 -7.91 14.67
N ILE A 10 -9.88 -7.62 15.24
CA ILE A 10 -10.69 -6.43 14.91
C ILE A 10 -9.90 -5.14 15.18
N ILE A 11 -9.31 -5.00 16.36
CA ILE A 11 -8.50 -3.84 16.75
C ILE A 11 -7.25 -3.71 15.85
N SER A 12 -6.59 -4.84 15.58
CA SER A 12 -5.46 -4.92 14.67
C SER A 12 -5.82 -4.36 13.29
N ASN A 13 -6.94 -4.82 12.72
CA ASN A 13 -7.41 -4.35 11.43
C ASN A 13 -7.76 -2.85 11.45
N ALA A 14 -8.31 -2.32 12.55
CA ALA A 14 -8.57 -0.90 12.67
C ALA A 14 -7.27 -0.06 12.64
N ILE A 15 -6.23 -0.48 13.37
CA ILE A 15 -4.90 0.17 13.33
C ILE A 15 -4.34 0.15 11.91
N ARG A 16 -4.45 -1.00 11.22
CA ARG A 16 -4.02 -1.16 9.83
C ARG A 16 -4.77 -0.20 8.90
N THR A 17 -6.08 -0.03 9.07
CA THR A 17 -6.86 0.94 8.29
C THR A 17 -6.36 2.38 8.50
N VAL A 18 -5.97 2.75 9.72
CA VAL A 18 -5.38 4.07 10.00
C VAL A 18 -4.01 4.24 9.31
N ALA A 19 -3.17 3.19 9.32
CA ALA A 19 -1.90 3.19 8.59
C ALA A 19 -2.12 3.35 7.08
N ILE A 20 -3.08 2.61 6.51
CA ILE A 20 -3.48 2.73 5.10
C ILE A 20 -3.96 4.14 4.77
N LYS A 21 -4.80 4.75 5.62
CA LYS A 21 -5.24 6.14 5.43
C LYS A 21 -4.05 7.10 5.35
N LYS A 22 -3.06 6.95 6.24
CA LYS A 22 -1.83 7.77 6.19
C LYS A 22 -1.03 7.54 4.91
N LEU A 23 -0.94 6.30 4.42
CA LEU A 23 -0.32 6.01 3.13
C LEU A 23 -1.09 6.66 1.97
N VAL A 24 -2.42 6.61 1.95
CA VAL A 24 -3.24 7.30 0.94
C VAL A 24 -2.98 8.81 0.98
N ASP A 25 -2.94 9.41 2.16
CA ASP A 25 -2.65 10.83 2.37
C ASP A 25 -1.24 11.25 1.89
N ILE A 26 -0.31 10.30 1.76
CA ILE A 26 1.02 10.53 1.19
C ILE A 26 0.97 10.64 -0.34
N PHE A 27 0.19 9.78 -1.01
CA PHE A 27 0.18 9.70 -2.48
C PHE A 27 -0.89 10.58 -3.14
N ILE A 28 -1.94 10.94 -2.40
CA ILE A 28 -3.12 11.60 -2.93
C ILE A 28 -3.45 12.82 -2.08
N ASP A 29 -3.60 13.97 -2.74
CA ASP A 29 -4.03 15.19 -2.08
C ASP A 29 -5.50 15.12 -1.67
N LYS A 30 -5.77 15.59 -0.45
CA LYS A 30 -7.11 15.60 0.17
C LYS A 30 -8.09 16.47 -0.60
N ASN A 31 -7.61 17.53 -1.26
CA ASN A 31 -8.46 18.45 -2.03
C ASN A 31 -9.10 17.77 -3.25
N THR A 32 -8.55 16.64 -3.70
CA THR A 32 -9.12 15.85 -4.80
C THR A 32 -10.32 15.00 -4.37
N CYS A 33 -10.61 14.90 -3.07
CA CYS A 33 -11.72 14.11 -2.56
C CYS A 33 -13.06 14.84 -2.74
N THR A 34 -14.01 14.20 -3.41
CA THR A 34 -15.32 14.80 -3.70
C THR A 34 -16.39 14.47 -2.66
N TRP A 35 -16.20 13.40 -1.88
CA TRP A 35 -17.19 12.94 -0.92
C TRP A 35 -16.93 13.54 0.46
N LYS A 36 -17.95 14.23 1.00
CA LYS A 36 -17.91 14.78 2.36
C LYS A 36 -17.74 13.71 3.45
N PHE A 37 -18.22 12.49 3.17
CA PHE A 37 -18.17 11.35 4.09
C PHE A 37 -17.21 10.24 3.63
N TYR A 38 -16.05 10.60 3.10
CA TYR A 38 -15.04 9.63 2.64
C TYR A 38 -14.56 8.66 3.74
N TRP A 39 -14.68 9.02 5.02
CA TRP A 39 -14.37 8.15 6.16
C TRP A 39 -15.22 6.86 6.16
N MET A 40 -16.44 6.90 5.60
CA MET A 40 -17.30 5.70 5.48
C MET A 40 -16.68 4.65 4.57
N ALA A 41 -15.94 5.05 3.53
CA ALA A 41 -15.24 4.12 2.66
C ALA A 41 -14.15 3.34 3.41
N TYR A 42 -13.48 3.97 4.37
CA TYR A 42 -12.49 3.31 5.24
C TYR A 42 -13.16 2.35 6.26
N VAL A 43 -14.33 2.72 6.80
CA VAL A 43 -15.10 1.83 7.68
C VAL A 43 -15.60 0.61 6.91
N PHE A 44 -16.11 0.80 5.69
CA PHE A 44 -16.50 -0.30 4.83
C PHE A 44 -15.30 -1.18 4.45
N PHE A 45 -14.16 -0.57 4.07
CA PHE A 45 -12.92 -1.29 3.79
C PHE A 45 -12.54 -2.20 4.95
N TRP A 46 -12.54 -1.65 6.17
CA TRP A 46 -12.22 -2.39 7.38
C TRP A 46 -13.17 -3.57 7.61
N GLY A 47 -14.49 -3.34 7.54
CA GLY A 47 -15.48 -4.41 7.73
C GLY A 47 -15.41 -5.49 6.64
N PHE A 48 -15.29 -5.08 5.38
CA PHE A 48 -15.25 -5.97 4.21
C PHE A 48 -14.02 -6.87 4.22
N THR A 49 -12.82 -6.29 4.37
CA THR A 49 -11.56 -7.05 4.38
C THR A 49 -11.46 -7.99 5.57
N SER A 50 -11.89 -7.54 6.76
CA SER A 50 -11.92 -8.38 7.96
C SER A 50 -12.89 -9.57 7.82
N THR A 51 -14.04 -9.35 7.19
CA THR A 51 -15.05 -10.42 6.98
C THR A 51 -14.53 -11.49 6.02
N ILE A 52 -13.96 -11.08 4.87
CA ILE A 52 -13.40 -12.02 3.89
C ILE A 52 -12.23 -12.82 4.49
N TYR A 53 -11.36 -12.17 5.27
CA TYR A 53 -10.24 -12.84 5.93
C TYR A 53 -10.72 -13.99 6.84
N HIS A 54 -11.68 -13.72 7.72
CA HIS A 54 -12.19 -14.71 8.66
C HIS A 54 -13.08 -15.78 8.05
N LEU A 55 -13.70 -15.51 6.89
CA LEU A 55 -14.60 -16.46 6.25
C LEU A 55 -13.85 -17.52 5.45
N TYR A 56 -12.71 -17.16 4.84
CA TYR A 56 -12.02 -18.06 3.92
C TYR A 56 -10.62 -18.49 4.36
N TYR A 57 -9.89 -17.67 5.15
CA TYR A 57 -8.46 -17.87 5.48
C TYR A 57 -7.54 -18.16 4.28
N PHE A 58 -8.03 -17.90 3.06
CA PHE A 58 -7.36 -18.24 1.83
C PHE A 58 -6.62 -17.02 1.27
N PRO A 59 -5.27 -17.04 1.18
CA PRO A 59 -4.48 -15.86 0.83
C PRO A 59 -4.87 -15.17 -0.50
N PRO A 60 -5.24 -15.88 -1.58
CA PRO A 60 -5.74 -15.24 -2.81
C PRO A 60 -7.00 -14.40 -2.61
N PHE A 61 -7.96 -14.87 -1.80
CA PHE A 61 -9.19 -14.11 -1.52
C PHE A 61 -8.93 -12.91 -0.63
N ASN A 62 -7.99 -13.02 0.30
CA ASN A 62 -7.51 -11.87 1.07
C ASN A 62 -6.87 -10.82 0.14
N LEU A 63 -6.05 -11.25 -0.82
CA LEU A 63 -5.45 -10.34 -1.81
C LEU A 63 -6.50 -9.64 -2.67
N LEU A 64 -7.44 -10.40 -3.24
CA LEU A 64 -8.49 -9.84 -4.10
C LEU A 64 -9.40 -8.86 -3.33
N SER A 65 -9.79 -9.21 -2.10
CA SER A 65 -10.62 -8.33 -1.26
C SER A 65 -9.90 -7.06 -0.85
N ASN A 66 -8.60 -7.11 -0.54
CA ASN A 66 -7.80 -5.92 -0.26
C ASN A 66 -7.72 -5.01 -1.50
N ILE A 67 -7.44 -5.55 -2.69
CA ILE A 67 -7.41 -4.76 -3.93
C ILE A 67 -8.76 -4.10 -4.20
N LEU A 68 -9.86 -4.84 -4.10
CA LEU A 68 -11.22 -4.30 -4.25
C LEU A 68 -11.51 -3.21 -3.21
N GLY A 69 -11.09 -3.44 -1.98
CA GLY A 69 -11.20 -2.46 -0.90
C GLY A 69 -10.45 -1.17 -1.20
N PHE A 70 -9.22 -1.26 -1.73
CA PHE A 70 -8.46 -0.08 -2.14
C PHE A 70 -9.11 0.67 -3.30
N ILE A 71 -9.67 -0.04 -4.28
CA ILE A 71 -10.43 0.58 -5.37
C ILE A 71 -11.59 1.40 -4.80
N LEU A 72 -12.29 0.86 -3.80
CA LEU A 72 -13.38 1.56 -3.12
C LEU A 72 -12.89 2.79 -2.33
N ILE A 73 -11.78 2.68 -1.59
CA ILE A 73 -11.19 3.82 -0.87
C ILE A 73 -10.81 4.93 -1.85
N LEU A 74 -10.25 4.60 -3.00
CA LEU A 74 -9.79 5.58 -3.99
C LEU A 74 -10.89 6.06 -4.93
N PHE A 75 -12.08 5.45 -4.89
CA PHE A 75 -13.20 5.82 -5.74
C PHE A 75 -13.60 7.30 -5.60
N PRO A 76 -13.77 7.87 -4.39
CA PRO A 76 -14.21 9.27 -4.19
C PRO A 76 -13.23 10.35 -4.65
N TYR A 77 -11.97 9.97 -4.94
CA TYR A 77 -10.91 10.90 -5.33
C TYR A 77 -10.95 11.13 -6.85
N LYS A 78 -11.05 12.40 -7.29
CA LYS A 78 -11.02 12.83 -8.70
C LYS A 78 -9.57 12.85 -9.24
N ILE A 79 -8.98 11.67 -9.39
CA ILE A 79 -7.66 11.48 -9.99
C ILE A 79 -7.72 10.49 -11.16
N LYS A 80 -6.75 10.56 -12.08
CA LYS A 80 -6.66 9.64 -13.22
C LYS A 80 -6.61 8.19 -12.75
N PHE A 81 -7.29 7.29 -13.48
CA PHE A 81 -7.33 5.86 -13.15
C PHE A 81 -5.94 5.24 -13.03
N SER A 82 -4.99 5.63 -13.89
CA SER A 82 -3.60 5.16 -13.83
C SER A 82 -2.90 5.53 -12.51
N LYS A 83 -3.13 6.75 -11.98
CA LYS A 83 -2.62 7.19 -10.68
C LYS A 83 -3.29 6.41 -9.53
N LYS A 84 -4.60 6.11 -9.63
CA LYS A 84 -5.29 5.24 -8.67
C LYS A 84 -4.62 3.87 -8.64
N ALA A 85 -4.53 3.20 -9.79
CA ALA A 85 -3.94 1.87 -9.89
C ALA A 85 -2.51 1.81 -9.32
N LEU A 86 -1.64 2.76 -9.70
CA LEU A 86 -0.28 2.87 -9.17
C LEU A 86 -0.27 2.99 -7.64
N THR A 87 -1.12 3.86 -7.08
CA THR A 87 -1.23 4.07 -5.64
C THR A 87 -1.63 2.79 -4.91
N ILE A 88 -2.59 2.03 -5.46
CA ILE A 88 -3.03 0.75 -4.88
C ILE A 88 -1.86 -0.22 -4.80
N PHE A 89 -1.10 -0.39 -5.90
CA PHE A 89 0.00 -1.34 -5.92
C PHE A 89 1.13 -0.93 -4.98
N LEU A 90 1.51 0.35 -4.92
CA LEU A 90 2.56 0.83 -4.02
C LEU A 90 2.18 0.61 -2.54
N ILE A 91 0.96 0.99 -2.16
CA ILE A 91 0.47 0.83 -0.78
C ILE A 91 0.37 -0.65 -0.41
N TYR A 92 -0.25 -1.46 -1.27
CA TYR A 92 -0.46 -2.88 -0.98
C TYR A 92 0.86 -3.67 -0.99
N GLY A 93 1.82 -3.30 -1.84
CA GLY A 93 3.17 -3.86 -1.85
C GLY A 93 3.87 -3.65 -0.51
N ILE A 94 3.91 -2.41 0.00
CA ILE A 94 4.48 -2.10 1.31
C ILE A 94 3.78 -2.89 2.42
N ASN A 95 2.44 -2.91 2.42
CA ASN A 95 1.67 -3.59 3.46
C ASN A 95 1.93 -5.10 3.45
N THR A 96 1.87 -5.76 2.28
CA THR A 96 2.05 -7.21 2.16
C THR A 96 3.47 -7.65 2.53
N LEU A 97 4.48 -6.89 2.11
CA LEU A 97 5.87 -7.19 2.43
C LEU A 97 6.17 -6.96 3.91
N GLY A 98 5.64 -5.89 4.50
CA GLY A 98 5.71 -5.64 5.95
C GLY A 98 5.03 -6.75 6.75
N ASP A 99 3.82 -7.14 6.36
CA ASP A 99 3.09 -8.26 6.98
C ASP A 99 3.93 -9.55 6.91
N SER A 100 4.52 -9.84 5.76
CA SER A 100 5.35 -11.04 5.55
C SER A 100 6.58 -11.06 6.48
N ILE A 101 7.30 -9.94 6.61
CA ILE A 101 8.49 -9.89 7.48
C ILE A 101 8.10 -10.21 8.92
N VAL A 102 7.10 -9.51 9.47
CA VAL A 102 6.72 -9.71 10.88
C VAL A 102 6.16 -11.11 11.11
N VAL A 103 5.26 -11.59 10.25
CA VAL A 103 4.65 -12.93 10.39
C VAL A 103 5.71 -14.03 10.37
N PHE A 104 6.65 -14.00 9.42
CA PHE A 104 7.68 -15.03 9.31
C PHE A 104 8.81 -14.87 10.35
N SER A 105 9.00 -13.68 10.92
CA SER A 105 9.93 -13.47 12.03
C SER A 105 9.43 -14.11 13.33
N PHE A 106 8.13 -13.99 13.61
CA PHE A 106 7.55 -14.39 14.90
C PHE A 106 6.77 -15.70 14.87
N MET A 107 6.36 -16.21 13.69
CA MET A 107 5.60 -17.45 13.60
C MET A 107 6.07 -18.37 12.45
N LYS A 108 5.91 -19.68 12.62
CA LYS A 108 6.07 -20.66 11.54
C LYS A 108 4.78 -20.73 10.71
N TYR A 109 4.53 -19.68 9.92
CA TYR A 109 3.30 -19.56 9.14
C TYR A 109 3.23 -20.60 8.01
N GLN A 110 2.11 -21.32 7.93
CA GLN A 110 1.79 -22.21 6.82
C GLN A 110 0.72 -21.59 5.94
N PHE A 111 0.84 -21.77 4.62
CA PHE A 111 -0.10 -21.19 3.67
C PHE A 111 -1.54 -21.64 3.93
N GLY A 112 -2.46 -20.69 4.09
CA GLY A 112 -3.88 -20.97 4.36
C GLY A 112 -4.22 -21.17 5.83
N THR A 113 -3.24 -21.06 6.74
CA THR A 113 -3.49 -21.08 8.19
C THR A 113 -3.79 -19.67 8.71
N PRO A 114 -4.68 -19.51 9.70
CA PRO A 114 -4.91 -18.22 10.33
C PRO A 114 -3.64 -17.71 11.03
N VAL A 115 -3.40 -16.40 10.97
CA VAL A 115 -2.32 -15.77 11.72
C VAL A 115 -2.77 -15.65 13.18
N ASN A 116 -1.83 -15.77 14.12
CA ASN A 116 -2.14 -15.56 15.53
C ASN A 116 -2.56 -14.09 15.73
N PRO A 117 -3.72 -13.81 16.36
CA PRO A 117 -4.20 -12.43 16.50
C PRO A 117 -3.25 -11.52 17.28
N LEU A 118 -2.39 -12.05 18.17
CA LEU A 118 -1.31 -11.28 18.79
C LEU A 118 -0.26 -10.82 17.78
N ILE A 119 0.09 -11.69 16.82
CA ILE A 119 1.02 -11.35 15.75
C ILE A 119 0.38 -10.36 14.78
N GLU A 120 -0.90 -10.54 14.42
CA GLU A 120 -1.63 -9.56 13.59
C GLU A 120 -1.57 -8.15 14.20
N TYR A 121 -1.81 -8.07 15.51
CA TYR A 121 -1.76 -6.82 16.26
C TYR A 121 -0.36 -6.20 16.26
N ILE A 122 0.68 -6.99 16.55
CA ILE A 122 2.08 -6.54 16.50
C ILE A 122 2.41 -6.03 15.09
N THR A 123 2.05 -6.78 14.05
CA THR A 123 2.29 -6.41 12.66
C THR A 123 1.61 -5.08 12.32
N SER A 124 0.37 -4.87 12.77
CA SER A 124 -0.37 -3.63 12.53
C SER A 124 0.27 -2.43 13.22
N LEU A 125 0.81 -2.61 14.43
CA LEU A 125 1.58 -1.56 15.13
C LEU A 125 2.89 -1.24 14.41
N VAL A 126 3.65 -2.26 14.01
CA VAL A 126 4.91 -2.09 13.26
C VAL A 126 4.64 -1.36 11.95
N MET A 127 3.59 -1.75 11.22
CA MET A 127 3.19 -1.10 9.98
C MET A 127 2.80 0.36 10.24
N PHE A 128 2.01 0.64 11.28
CA PHE A 128 1.62 2.00 11.62
C PHE A 128 2.84 2.90 11.94
N LEU A 129 3.80 2.39 12.73
CA LEU A 129 5.04 3.11 13.03
C LEU A 129 5.88 3.34 11.76
N ALA A 130 6.03 2.31 10.92
CA ALA A 130 6.76 2.43 9.66
C ALA A 130 6.13 3.47 8.73
N VAL A 131 4.80 3.53 8.65
CA VAL A 131 4.10 4.57 7.87
C VAL A 131 4.32 5.97 8.46
N ILE A 132 4.34 6.13 9.78
CA ILE A 132 4.65 7.42 10.40
C ILE A 132 6.06 7.90 10.02
N VAL A 133 7.04 7.00 10.07
CA VAL A 133 8.42 7.31 9.67
C VAL A 133 8.47 7.65 8.18
N LEU A 134 7.84 6.85 7.33
CA LEU A 134 7.76 7.11 5.89
C LEU A 134 7.10 8.47 5.59
N ALA A 135 6.00 8.79 6.26
CA ALA A 135 5.31 10.07 6.11
C ALA A 135 6.17 11.27 6.49
N ARG A 136 7.19 11.11 7.36
CA ARG A 136 8.14 12.17 7.71
C ARG A 136 9.25 12.34 6.68
N ILE A 137 9.63 11.27 5.99
CA ILE A 137 10.71 11.28 4.97
C ILE A 137 10.18 11.82 3.65
N VAL A 138 8.92 11.50 3.34
CA VAL A 138 8.27 11.84 2.08
C VAL A 138 7.74 13.27 2.07
N LYS A 139 8.05 14.04 1.02
CA LYS A 139 7.49 15.38 0.78
C LYS A 139 6.11 15.30 0.12
N LYS A 140 5.20 16.18 0.53
CA LYS A 140 3.75 16.12 0.24
C LYS A 140 3.31 16.83 -1.06
N ASP A 141 4.17 17.63 -1.70
CA ASP A 141 3.75 18.46 -2.84
C ASP A 141 3.60 17.65 -4.13
N MET A 142 2.37 17.23 -4.48
CA MET A 142 2.10 16.29 -5.57
C MET A 142 0.82 16.63 -6.38
N ASP A 143 0.71 17.86 -6.89
CA ASP A 143 -0.39 18.23 -7.81
C ASP A 143 -0.16 17.76 -9.26
N SER A 144 1.06 17.34 -9.58
CA SER A 144 1.43 16.90 -10.93
C SER A 144 1.26 15.40 -11.15
N VAL A 145 0.88 15.02 -12.37
CA VAL A 145 0.68 13.63 -12.78
C VAL A 145 1.74 13.23 -13.79
N LEU A 146 2.56 12.22 -13.44
CA LEU A 146 3.55 11.64 -14.35
C LEU A 146 2.89 11.07 -15.63
N PRO A 147 3.60 11.05 -16.77
CA PRO A 147 3.16 10.32 -17.96
C PRO A 147 2.90 8.83 -17.67
N ILE A 148 1.98 8.24 -18.43
CA ILE A 148 1.48 6.87 -18.17
C ILE A 148 2.59 5.81 -18.24
N ASN A 149 3.58 5.98 -19.11
CA ASN A 149 4.69 5.03 -19.27
C ASN A 149 5.54 4.92 -17.99
N TYR A 150 5.86 6.05 -17.36
CA TYR A 150 6.59 6.06 -16.09
C TYR A 150 5.75 5.49 -14.96
N GLN A 151 4.44 5.77 -14.94
CA GLN A 151 3.53 5.17 -13.95
C GLN A 151 3.43 3.66 -14.10
N ALA A 152 3.36 3.14 -15.33
CA ALA A 152 3.31 1.72 -15.60
C ALA A 152 4.60 1.01 -15.16
N SER A 153 5.77 1.61 -15.44
CA SER A 153 7.06 1.09 -15.00
C SER A 153 7.12 1.00 -13.47
N LEU A 154 6.82 2.10 -12.78
CA LEU A 154 6.83 2.16 -11.31
C LEU A 154 5.77 1.26 -10.68
N GLY A 155 4.63 1.02 -11.35
CA GLY A 155 3.58 0.12 -10.88
C GLY A 155 3.91 -1.36 -11.09
N SER A 156 4.77 -1.69 -12.05
CA SER A 156 5.17 -3.08 -12.28
C SER A 156 6.03 -3.65 -11.15
N VAL A 157 6.86 -2.82 -10.51
CA VAL A 157 7.73 -3.19 -9.39
C VAL A 157 6.96 -3.80 -8.20
N PRO A 158 5.96 -3.12 -7.59
CA PRO A 158 5.16 -3.70 -6.51
C PRO A 158 4.35 -4.91 -6.97
N MET A 159 3.84 -4.92 -8.20
CA MET A 159 3.06 -6.03 -8.75
C MET A 159 3.91 -7.32 -8.84
N ILE A 160 5.14 -7.22 -9.36
CA ILE A 160 6.10 -8.32 -9.40
C ILE A 160 6.50 -8.73 -7.97
N SER A 161 6.72 -7.77 -7.07
CA SER A 161 7.08 -8.04 -5.67
C SER A 161 6.02 -8.88 -4.95
N ILE A 162 4.74 -8.54 -5.14
CA ILE A 162 3.60 -9.30 -4.60
C ILE A 162 3.57 -10.72 -5.20
N GLY A 163 3.79 -10.86 -6.51
CA GLY A 163 3.85 -12.16 -7.17
C GLY A 163 4.97 -13.06 -6.61
N ILE A 164 6.18 -12.51 -6.45
CA ILE A 164 7.34 -13.23 -5.92
C ILE A 164 7.07 -13.68 -4.48
N ILE A 165 6.63 -12.78 -3.59
CA ILE A 165 6.43 -13.17 -2.19
C ILE A 165 5.33 -14.23 -2.07
N PHE A 166 4.27 -14.12 -2.87
CA PHE A 166 3.19 -15.10 -2.91
C PHE A 166 3.69 -16.49 -3.34
N TYR A 167 4.56 -16.54 -4.35
CA TYR A 167 5.18 -17.78 -4.82
C TYR A 167 6.08 -18.40 -3.75
N VAL A 168 6.98 -17.63 -3.14
CA VAL A 168 7.95 -18.17 -2.17
C VAL A 168 7.24 -18.63 -0.88
N ILE A 169 6.20 -17.93 -0.42
CA ILE A 169 5.39 -18.38 0.73
C ILE A 169 4.76 -19.76 0.48
N LYS A 170 4.34 -20.04 -0.77
CA LYS A 170 3.73 -21.32 -1.14
C LYS A 170 4.70 -22.50 -1.07
N LEU A 171 6.01 -22.26 -1.18
CA LEU A 171 7.05 -23.30 -1.08
C LEU A 171 7.17 -23.90 0.33
N GLY A 172 6.57 -23.27 1.35
CA GLY A 172 6.45 -23.80 2.70
C GLY A 172 7.51 -23.28 3.69
N THR A 173 7.30 -23.61 4.97
CA THR A 173 8.06 -23.05 6.10
C THR A 173 9.55 -23.42 6.12
N GLN A 174 9.96 -24.46 5.39
CA GLN A 174 11.35 -24.91 5.30
C GLN A 174 12.26 -23.79 4.74
N PHE A 175 11.68 -22.88 3.94
CA PHE A 175 12.37 -21.75 3.33
C PHE A 175 12.20 -20.44 4.10
N ARG A 176 11.87 -20.49 5.41
CA ARG A 176 11.62 -19.29 6.22
C ARG A 176 12.69 -18.20 6.08
N ASN A 177 13.96 -18.58 6.15
CA ASN A 177 15.06 -17.62 6.05
C ASN A 177 15.14 -16.97 4.65
N ILE A 178 14.84 -17.75 3.60
CA ILE A 178 14.75 -17.23 2.22
C ILE A 178 13.55 -16.29 2.11
N ILE A 179 12.38 -16.66 2.63
CA ILE A 179 11.18 -15.81 2.65
C ILE A 179 11.48 -14.47 3.33
N LEU A 180 12.15 -14.49 4.49
CA LEU A 180 12.52 -13.27 5.22
C LEU A 180 13.50 -12.40 4.44
N PHE A 181 14.54 -13.00 3.87
CA PHE A 181 15.52 -12.27 3.06
C PHE A 181 14.86 -11.65 1.82
N THR A 182 14.03 -12.42 1.11
CA THR A 182 13.28 -11.95 -0.06
C THR A 182 12.28 -10.85 0.31
N ALA A 183 11.49 -11.02 1.38
CA ALA A 183 10.53 -10.01 1.82
C ALA A 183 11.21 -8.70 2.20
N THR A 184 12.33 -8.78 2.93
CA THR A 184 13.12 -7.60 3.34
C THR A 184 13.71 -6.89 2.13
N GLY A 185 14.34 -7.63 1.22
CA GLY A 185 14.91 -7.06 -0.02
C GLY A 185 13.85 -6.40 -0.89
N LEU A 186 12.71 -7.06 -1.09
CA LEU A 186 11.58 -6.50 -1.84
C LEU A 186 11.01 -5.25 -1.16
N LEU A 187 10.93 -5.22 0.18
CA LEU A 187 10.42 -4.05 0.90
C LEU A 187 11.33 -2.83 0.67
N VAL A 188 12.65 -3.02 0.75
CA VAL A 188 13.63 -1.95 0.46
C VAL A 188 13.45 -1.45 -0.97
N ILE A 189 13.33 -2.35 -1.95
CA ILE A 189 13.09 -1.97 -3.36
C ILE A 189 11.79 -1.18 -3.51
N ASN A 190 10.71 -1.58 -2.82
CA ASN A 190 9.43 -0.86 -2.89
C ASN A 190 9.48 0.52 -2.24
N ILE A 191 10.20 0.68 -1.12
CA ILE A 191 10.42 1.99 -0.50
C ILE A 191 11.23 2.89 -1.43
N LEU A 192 12.29 2.38 -2.06
CA LEU A 192 13.06 3.11 -3.06
C LEU A 192 12.19 3.48 -4.26
N ASN A 193 11.31 2.59 -4.72
CA ASN A 193 10.39 2.86 -5.82
C ASN A 193 9.40 3.99 -5.49
N VAL A 194 8.92 4.07 -4.24
CA VAL A 194 8.10 5.20 -3.75
C VAL A 194 8.91 6.49 -3.77
N TYR A 195 10.15 6.46 -3.29
CA TYR A 195 11.03 7.62 -3.31
C TYR A 195 11.32 8.11 -4.75
N ILE A 196 11.61 7.19 -5.67
CA ILE A 196 11.84 7.49 -7.09
C ILE A 196 10.58 8.07 -7.73
N TYR A 197 9.40 7.51 -7.46
CA TYR A 197 8.12 8.05 -7.92
C TYR A 197 7.98 9.52 -7.53
N GLN A 198 8.24 9.83 -6.26
CA GLN A 198 8.10 11.19 -5.75
C GLN A 198 9.12 12.14 -6.36
N SER A 199 10.39 11.74 -6.41
CA SER A 199 11.45 12.52 -7.03
C SER A 199 11.14 12.82 -8.51
N LEU A 200 10.56 11.85 -9.23
CA LEU A 200 10.17 12.01 -10.63
C LEU A 200 8.98 12.95 -10.80
N VAL A 201 7.95 12.87 -9.94
CA VAL A 201 6.84 13.84 -9.97
C VAL A 201 7.37 15.25 -9.75
N GLN A 202 8.22 15.44 -8.74
CA GLN A 202 8.78 16.74 -8.42
C GLN A 202 9.62 17.29 -9.59
N PHE A 203 10.54 16.48 -10.13
CA PHE A 203 11.35 16.86 -11.28
C PHE A 203 10.50 17.21 -12.51
N TYR A 204 9.49 16.38 -12.82
CA TYR A 204 8.62 16.59 -13.97
C TYR A 204 7.77 17.86 -13.83
N SER A 205 7.29 18.16 -12.63
CA SER A 205 6.54 19.40 -12.36
C SER A 205 7.38 20.65 -12.63
N ALA A 206 8.62 20.68 -12.12
CA ALA A 206 9.55 21.79 -12.33
C ALA A 206 9.93 21.94 -13.81
N TYR A 207 10.16 20.83 -14.51
CA TYR A 207 10.44 20.81 -15.95
C TYR A 207 9.28 21.39 -16.77
N MET A 208 8.04 20.99 -16.45
CA MET A 208 6.86 21.49 -17.14
C MET A 208 6.61 22.98 -16.89
N GLU A 209 6.80 23.46 -15.65
CA GLU A 209 6.69 24.88 -15.35
C GLU A 209 7.70 25.73 -16.13
N GLN A 210 8.95 25.28 -16.22
CA GLN A 210 9.98 25.97 -17.00
C GLN A 210 9.61 26.04 -18.49
N LYS A 211 9.19 24.91 -19.06
CA LYS A 211 8.76 24.83 -20.46
C LYS A 211 7.58 25.75 -20.76
N MET A 212 6.59 25.82 -19.85
CA MET A 212 5.44 26.72 -19.99
C MET A 212 5.86 28.20 -19.93
N LYS A 213 6.79 28.55 -19.03
CA LYS A 213 7.34 29.92 -18.96
C LYS A 213 8.04 30.31 -20.27
N GLN A 214 8.86 29.43 -20.83
CA GLN A 214 9.53 29.68 -22.12
C GLN A 214 8.51 29.88 -23.26
N LEU A 215 7.52 29.00 -23.39
CA LEU A 215 6.49 29.11 -24.44
C LEU A 215 5.69 30.42 -24.32
N SER A 216 5.38 30.85 -23.09
CA SER A 216 4.67 32.11 -22.84
C SER A 216 5.49 33.35 -23.21
N GLN A 217 6.83 33.27 -23.15
CA GLN A 217 7.73 34.34 -23.56
C GLN A 217 7.88 34.40 -25.08
N GLU A 218 7.86 33.26 -25.77
CA GLU A 218 7.88 33.20 -27.24
C GLU A 218 6.58 33.74 -27.86
N ILE A 219 5.41 33.45 -27.30
CA ILE A 219 4.12 33.97 -27.79
C ILE A 219 3.98 35.49 -27.61
N ARG A 220 4.73 36.09 -26.67
CA ARG A 220 4.71 37.55 -26.41
C ARG A 220 5.65 38.35 -27.30
N LYS A 221 6.49 37.68 -28.10
CA LYS A 221 7.36 38.31 -29.11
C LYS A 221 6.69 38.30 -30.47
#